data_AF-A0A1P8Q2C2-F1
#
_entry.id   AF-A0A1P8Q2C2-F1
#
_cell.length_a   1.000
_cell.length_b   1.000
_cell.length_c   1.000
_cell.angle_alpha   90.00
_cell.angle_beta   90.00
_cell.angle_gamma   90.00
#
_symmetry.space_group_name_H-M   'P 1'
#
loop_
_entity.id
_entity.type
_entity.pdbx_description
1 polymer ?
#
loop_
_entity_poly.entity_id
_entity_poly.type
_entity_poly.pdbx_seq_one_letter_code
_entity_poly.pdbx_strand_id
1 'polypeptide(L)' 'MFKKNKENQRFEVHSEEYIGQHGLSIITDKTTGVQYISDITGMGSGMTVLVDKDGKPLLNKET' A
#
# COMPACT_ATOMS: atom_id res chain seq x y z
N MET A 1 -19.62 13.37 -7.15
CA MET A 1 -18.33 13.10 -6.46
C MET A 1 -18.63 12.24 -5.24
N PHE A 2 -18.13 11.00 -5.19
CA PHE A 2 -18.37 10.09 -4.06
C PHE A 2 -17.35 10.39 -2.95
N LYS A 3 -17.82 10.87 -1.79
CA LYS A 3 -16.98 10.91 -0.58
C LYS A 3 -16.73 9.48 -0.12
N LYS A 4 -15.52 8.97 -0.34
CA LYS A 4 -15.12 7.65 0.14
C LYS A 4 -14.99 7.73 1.66
N ASN A 5 -15.87 7.04 2.39
CA ASN A 5 -15.82 7.02 3.85
C ASN A 5 -14.51 6.35 4.30
N LYS A 6 -13.67 7.06 5.06
CA LYS A 6 -12.32 6.60 5.43
C LYS A 6 -12.34 5.57 6.56
N GLU A 7 -13.36 5.59 7.42
CA GLU A 7 -13.39 4.79 8.66
C GLU A 7 -13.42 3.27 8.41
N ASN A 8 -13.99 2.81 7.29
CA ASN A 8 -14.14 1.38 6.98
C ASN A 8 -13.23 0.87 5.85
N GLN A 9 -12.18 1.61 5.47
CA GLN A 9 -11.26 1.10 4.45
C GLN A 9 -10.35 0.02 5.04
N ARG A 10 -10.23 -1.12 4.37
CA ARG A 10 -9.31 -2.21 4.78
C ARG A 10 -7.85 -1.80 4.65
N PHE A 11 -7.52 -1.09 3.58
CA PHE A 11 -6.15 -0.64 3.32
C PHE A 11 -5.96 0.80 3.76
N GLU A 12 -4.85 1.06 4.43
CA GLU A 12 -4.37 2.39 4.76
C GLU A 12 -3.18 2.73 3.88
N VAL A 13 -3.17 3.96 3.32
CA VAL A 13 -2.08 4.45 2.47
C VAL A 13 -1.18 5.34 3.32
N HIS A 14 0.09 4.97 3.46
CA HIS A 14 1.06 5.70 4.28
C HIS A 14 1.86 6.73 3.48
N SER A 15 2.16 6.41 2.23
CA SER A 15 2.85 7.30 1.31
C SER A 15 2.29 7.16 -0.10
N GLU A 16 2.29 8.28 -0.82
CA GLU A 16 2.08 8.32 -2.27
C GLU A 16 3.15 9.21 -2.88
N GLU A 17 3.96 8.66 -3.76
CA GLU A 17 4.94 9.38 -4.56
C GLU A 17 4.57 9.27 -6.03
N TYR A 18 4.79 10.34 -6.78
CA TYR A 18 4.56 10.37 -8.22
C TYR A 18 5.84 10.77 -8.95
N ILE A 19 6.28 9.92 -9.87
CA ILE A 19 7.40 10.20 -10.80
C ILE A 19 6.80 10.27 -12.20
N GLY A 20 6.47 11.47 -12.65
CA GLY A 20 5.73 11.66 -13.90
C GLY A 20 4.34 11.05 -13.83
N GLN A 21 4.03 10.11 -14.72
CA GLN A 21 2.76 9.36 -14.72
C GLN A 21 2.80 8.07 -13.87
N HIS A 22 3.90 7.80 -13.18
CA HIS A 22 4.05 6.63 -12.33
C HIS A 22 3.73 7.01 -10.89
N GLY A 23 2.73 6.37 -10.30
CA GLY A 23 2.41 6.47 -8.88
C GLY A 23 2.99 5.27 -8.13
N LEU A 24 3.55 5.52 -6.96
CA LEU A 24 4.06 4.52 -6.03
C LEU A 24 3.45 4.78 -4.66
N SER A 25 2.93 3.74 -4.02
CA SER A 25 2.31 3.85 -2.71
C SER A 25 2.74 2.73 -1.78
N ILE A 26 2.96 3.05 -0.51
CA ILE A 26 3.06 2.04 0.54
C ILE A 26 1.70 1.94 1.23
N ILE A 27 1.16 0.73 1.26
CA ILE A 27 -0.15 0.45 1.88
C ILE A 27 -0.06 -0.65 2.93
N THR A 28 -0.87 -0.53 3.99
CA THR A 28 -1.02 -1.55 5.04
C THR A 28 -2.41 -2.17 4.96
N ASP A 29 -2.50 -3.50 4.98
CA ASP A 29 -3.74 -4.22 5.23
C ASP A 29 -4.04 -4.20 6.74
N LYS A 30 -5.00 -3.39 7.18
CA LYS A 30 -5.33 -3.25 8.61
C LYS A 30 -5.90 -4.53 9.23
N THR A 31 -6.31 -5.53 8.44
CA THR A 31 -6.76 -6.82 8.97
C THR A 31 -5.59 -7.72 9.37
N THR A 32 -4.47 -7.66 8.65
CA THR A 32 -3.33 -8.57 8.83
C THR A 32 -2.06 -7.87 9.32
N GLY A 33 -2.00 -6.55 9.22
CA GLY A 33 -0.81 -5.73 9.45
C GLY A 33 0.22 -5.78 8.30
N VAL A 34 0.00 -6.60 7.27
CA VAL A 34 0.97 -6.79 6.17
C VAL A 34 1.05 -5.54 5.30
N GLN A 35 2.27 -5.18 4.92
CA GLN A 35 2.55 -4.02 4.07
C GLN A 35 2.87 -4.41 2.62
N TYR A 36 2.54 -3.52 1.70
CA TYR A 36 2.74 -3.69 0.26
C TYR A 36 3.28 -2.41 -0.36
N ILE A 37 4.13 -2.56 -1.38
CA ILE A 37 4.33 -1.53 -2.38
C ILE A 37 3.32 -1.76 -3.49
N SER A 38 2.55 -0.74 -3.82
CA SER A 38 1.68 -0.71 -4.99
C SER A 38 2.21 0.32 -5.97
N ASP A 39 2.34 -0.06 -7.23
CA ASP A 39 2.68 0.85 -8.31
C ASP A 39 1.51 0.96 -9.30
N ILE A 40 1.33 2.16 -9.84
CA ILE A 40 0.47 2.40 -10.98
C ILE A 40 1.26 3.15 -12.03
N THR A 41 1.15 2.71 -13.27
CA THR A 41 1.80 3.29 -14.43
C THR A 41 0.74 3.58 -15.49
N GLY A 42 1.11 4.35 -16.52
CA GLY A 42 0.21 4.59 -17.66
C GLY A 42 -0.19 3.32 -18.44
N MET A 43 0.47 2.18 -18.19
CA MET A 43 0.25 0.92 -18.92
C MET A 43 -0.26 -0.24 -18.03
N GLY A 44 -0.37 -0.04 -16.72
CA GLY A 44 -0.79 -1.10 -15.79
C GLY A 44 -0.42 -0.80 -14.34
N SER A 45 -0.69 -1.74 -13.45
CA SER A 45 -0.39 -1.62 -12.02
C SER A 45 0.18 -2.92 -11.46
N GLY A 46 1.05 -2.82 -10.47
CA GLY A 46 1.60 -3.95 -9.72
C GLY A 46 1.43 -3.78 -8.22
N MET A 47 1.53 -4.90 -7.50
CA MET A 47 1.54 -4.91 -6.04
C MET A 47 2.47 -6.01 -5.55
N THR A 48 3.40 -5.65 -4.67
CA THR A 48 4.42 -6.56 -4.12
C THR A 48 4.41 -6.46 -2.60
N VAL A 49 4.43 -7.61 -1.91
CA VAL A 49 4.52 -7.66 -0.44
C VAL A 49 5.89 -7.19 0.03
N LEU A 50 5.92 -6.35 1.05
CA LEU A 50 7.17 -5.99 1.74
C LEU A 50 7.55 -7.13 2.67
N VAL A 51 8.82 -7.53 2.65
CA VAL A 51 9.34 -8.62 3.48
C VAL A 51 10.50 -8.15 4.35
N ASP A 52 10.66 -8.79 5.50
CA ASP A 52 11.83 -8.62 6.36
C ASP A 52 13.05 -9.39 5.83
N LYS A 53 14.17 -9.29 6.56
CA LYS A 53 15.43 -9.95 6.23
C LYS A 53 15.35 -11.48 6.16
N ASP A 54 14.33 -12.10 6.77
CA ASP A 54 14.12 -13.53 6.80
C ASP A 54 13.07 -13.98 5.76
N GLY A 55 12.61 -13.05 4.91
CA GLY A 55 11.63 -13.29 3.86
C GLY A 55 10.18 -13.38 4.35
N LYS A 56 9.91 -13.01 5.62
CA LYS A 56 8.54 -12.98 6.16
C LYS A 56 7.86 -11.66 5.83
N PRO A 57 6.53 -11.62 5.67
CA PRO A 57 5.80 -10.37 5.47
C PRO A 57 6.13 -9.35 6.56
N LEU A 58 6.47 -8.13 6.16
CA LEU A 58 6.74 -7.03 7.06
C LEU A 58 5.41 -6.51 7.61
N LEU A 59 5.28 -6.56 8.94
CA LEU A 59 4.09 -6.05 9.63
C LEU A 59 4.29 -4.59 10.05
N ASN A 60 3.25 -3.78 9.91
CA ASN A 60 3.24 -2.44 10.47
C ASN A 60 3.19 -2.54 12.01
N LYS A 61 4.19 -1.97 12.68
CA LYS A 61 4.38 -2.07 14.13
C LYS A 61 3.45 -1.16 14.93
N GLU A 62 2.67 -0.29 14.27
CA GLU A 62 1.74 0.63 14.91
C GLU A 62 0.33 0.06 15.14
N THR A 63 0.19 -1.27 15.23
CA THR A 63 -1.10 -1.93 15.51
C THR A 63 -1.17 -2.51 16.91
#